data_AF-A0AAU6KPR6-F1
#
_entry.id   AF-A0AAU6KPR6-F1
#
_cell.length_a   1.000
_cell.length_b   1.000
_cell.length_c   1.000
_cell.angle_alpha   90.00
_cell.angle_beta   90.00
_cell.angle_gamma   90.00
#
_symmetry.space_group_name_H-M   'P 1'
#
loop_
_entity.id
_entity.type
_entity.pdbx_description
1 polymer ?
#
loop_
_entity_poly.entity_id
_entity_poly.type
_entity_poly.pdbx_seq_one_letter_code
_entity_poly.pdbx_strand_id
1 'polypeptide(L)'
;MSTDTTCEKLREIGAELALGILPGRERAAAVAHLDRCADCREYVEQLTLVGDGLIGLLPGCEPPVGFETRVAQALTQATPPQDGRARVHGSGARRRGFGKRLRLRLASAVAALVLAVGFGGWAVGTVIENVVAGASRSTGEEAEMLHGDLTSAAVPRQSAGEVYAHVGSPGWIYMTVDFTGAHTRYSGMVSCLLERRDGGTVRVGTFTLHEGSGFWGGPTPVDPAAVSGARLTSPDGTVLATADLTTGGET
;
A
#
# COMPACT_ATOMS: atom_id res chain seq x y z
N MET A 1 -19.42 4.29 -13.53
CA MET A 1 -20.23 4.23 -12.29
C MET A 1 -19.45 3.38 -11.33
N SER A 2 -19.06 3.89 -10.14
CA SER A 2 -18.35 3.07 -9.16
C SER A 2 -19.31 1.97 -8.70
N THR A 3 -18.89 0.72 -8.83
CA THR A 3 -19.57 -0.40 -8.18
C THR A 3 -19.53 -0.15 -6.68
N ASP A 4 -20.68 0.23 -6.11
CA ASP A 4 -20.82 0.34 -4.65
C ASP A 4 -20.54 -1.04 -4.06
N THR A 5 -19.51 -1.12 -3.20
CA THR A 5 -19.16 -2.37 -2.53
C THR A 5 -20.25 -2.71 -1.53
N THR A 6 -20.80 -3.93 -1.59
CA THR A 6 -21.78 -4.44 -0.64
C THR A 6 -21.08 -5.05 0.58
N CYS A 7 -21.80 -5.25 1.69
CA CYS A 7 -21.23 -5.92 2.87
C CYS A 7 -20.76 -7.35 2.55
N GLU A 8 -21.50 -8.06 1.71
CA GLU A 8 -21.12 -9.40 1.23
C GLU A 8 -19.81 -9.34 0.44
N LYS A 9 -19.72 -8.41 -0.53
CA LYS A 9 -18.50 -8.25 -1.33
C LYS A 9 -17.31 -7.85 -0.47
N LEU A 10 -17.51 -6.98 0.51
CA LEU A 10 -16.45 -6.59 1.44
C LEU A 10 -15.98 -7.77 2.29
N ARG A 11 -16.88 -8.66 2.73
CA ARG A 11 -16.52 -9.85 3.49
C ARG A 11 -15.66 -10.81 2.68
N GLU A 12 -15.93 -10.94 1.38
CA GLU A 12 -15.11 -11.75 0.46
C GLU A 12 -13.68 -11.23 0.34
N ILE A 13 -13.49 -9.92 0.22
CA ILE A 13 -12.18 -9.28 -0.02
C ILE A 13 -11.50 -8.74 1.25
N GLY A 14 -12.07 -9.02 2.41
CA GLY A 14 -11.68 -8.38 3.68
C GLY A 14 -10.28 -8.78 4.14
N ALA A 15 -9.84 -10.01 3.84
CA ALA A 15 -8.50 -10.49 4.19
C ALA A 15 -7.42 -9.77 3.38
N GLU A 16 -7.65 -9.61 2.07
CA GLU A 16 -6.77 -8.89 1.16
C GLU A 16 -6.68 -7.41 1.52
N LEU A 17 -7.80 -6.81 1.96
CA LEU A 17 -7.82 -5.44 2.45
C LEU A 17 -7.01 -5.30 3.75
N ALA A 18 -7.22 -6.20 4.72
CA ALA A 18 -6.53 -6.19 6.01
C ALA A 18 -5.01 -6.42 5.86
N LEU A 19 -4.60 -7.30 4.94
CA LEU A 19 -3.19 -7.56 4.61
C LEU A 19 -2.56 -6.47 3.72
N GLY A 20 -3.33 -5.48 3.27
CA GLY A 20 -2.83 -4.39 2.43
C GLY A 20 -2.46 -4.81 1.01
N ILE A 21 -2.93 -5.96 0.52
CA ILE A 21 -2.65 -6.51 -0.81
C ILE A 21 -3.78 -6.29 -1.83
N LEU A 22 -4.91 -5.72 -1.39
CA LEU A 22 -6.05 -5.43 -2.27
C LEU A 22 -5.69 -4.35 -3.31
N PRO A 23 -6.03 -4.54 -4.61
CA PRO A 23 -5.72 -3.57 -5.67
C PRO A 23 -6.32 -2.19 -5.41
N GLY A 24 -5.68 -1.13 -5.91
CA GLY A 24 -6.03 0.26 -5.60
C GLY A 24 -7.50 0.63 -5.83
N ARG A 25 -8.10 0.21 -6.96
CA ARG A 25 -9.51 0.51 -7.27
C ARG A 25 -10.48 -0.20 -6.33
N GLU A 26 -10.25 -1.49 -6.07
CA GLU A 26 -11.05 -2.27 -5.13
C GLU A 26 -10.88 -1.76 -3.70
N ARG A 27 -9.66 -1.38 -3.31
CA ARG A 27 -9.35 -0.73 -2.04
C ARG A 27 -10.10 0.58 -1.88
N ALA A 28 -10.12 1.43 -2.90
CA ALA A 28 -10.87 2.69 -2.85
C ALA A 28 -12.37 2.45 -2.65
N ALA A 29 -12.95 1.47 -3.35
CA ALA A 29 -14.36 1.10 -3.19
C ALA A 29 -14.65 0.49 -1.81
N ALA A 30 -13.75 -0.34 -1.29
CA ALA A 30 -13.86 -0.94 0.04
C ALA A 30 -13.76 0.11 1.15
N VAL A 31 -12.78 1.02 1.09
CA VAL A 31 -12.62 2.13 2.04
C VAL A 31 -13.87 3.03 2.02
N ALA A 32 -14.40 3.34 0.85
CA ALA A 32 -15.64 4.12 0.73
C ALA A 32 -16.85 3.40 1.39
N HIS A 33 -16.88 2.07 1.39
CA HIS A 33 -17.89 1.30 2.14
C HIS A 33 -17.65 1.37 3.65
N LEU A 34 -16.39 1.20 4.10
CA LEU A 34 -16.02 1.28 5.51
C LEU A 34 -16.40 2.62 6.14
N ASP A 35 -16.35 3.72 5.39
CA ASP A 35 -16.81 5.04 5.83
C ASP A 35 -18.27 5.07 6.28
N ARG A 36 -19.11 4.14 5.79
CA ARG A 36 -20.56 4.13 6.04
C ARG A 36 -21.05 2.92 6.85
N CYS A 37 -20.22 1.89 7.06
CA CYS A 37 -20.64 0.66 7.73
C CYS A 37 -19.73 0.32 8.93
N ALA A 38 -20.31 0.35 10.13
CA ALA A 38 -19.59 0.05 11.37
C ALA A 38 -19.24 -1.44 11.51
N ASP A 39 -20.17 -2.34 11.20
CA ASP A 39 -19.95 -3.80 11.31
C ASP A 39 -18.80 -4.27 10.42
N CYS A 40 -18.73 -3.72 9.20
CA CYS A 40 -17.66 -4.00 8.26
C CYS A 40 -16.31 -3.43 8.71
N ARG A 41 -16.32 -2.30 9.43
CA ARG A 41 -15.10 -1.71 10.01
C ARG A 41 -14.55 -2.59 11.12
N GLU A 42 -15.42 -3.05 12.02
CA GLU A 42 -15.04 -3.98 13.09
C GLU A 42 -14.50 -5.31 12.50
N TYR A 43 -15.15 -5.85 11.47
CA TYR A 43 -14.70 -7.06 10.79
C TYR A 43 -13.27 -6.91 10.22
N VAL A 44 -12.98 -5.81 9.52
CA VAL A 44 -11.65 -5.57 8.95
C VAL A 44 -10.62 -5.31 10.06
N GLU A 45 -10.98 -4.58 11.11
CA GLU A 45 -10.11 -4.33 12.28
C GLU A 45 -9.68 -5.66 12.93
N GLN A 46 -10.61 -6.60 13.12
CA GLN A 46 -10.31 -7.93 13.66
C GLN A 46 -9.33 -8.70 12.76
N LEU A 47 -9.49 -8.61 11.44
CA LEU A 47 -8.55 -9.22 10.49
C LEU A 47 -7.17 -8.56 10.52
N THR A 48 -7.11 -7.23 10.64
CA THR A 48 -5.85 -6.49 10.75
C THR A 48 -5.07 -6.92 11.99
N LEU A 49 -5.73 -7.09 13.14
CA LEU A 49 -5.07 -7.58 14.36
C LEU A 49 -4.44 -8.96 14.17
N VAL A 50 -5.10 -9.86 13.42
CA VAL A 50 -4.53 -11.17 13.09
C VAL A 50 -3.32 -11.00 12.17
N GLY A 51 -3.43 -10.15 11.15
CA GLY A 51 -2.34 -9.83 10.22
C GLY A 51 -1.09 -9.28 10.93
N ASP A 52 -1.26 -8.32 11.84
CA ASP A 52 -0.19 -7.75 12.65
C ASP A 52 0.51 -8.82 13.51
N GLY A 53 -0.27 -9.77 14.05
CA GLY A 53 0.27 -10.91 14.80
C GLY A 53 1.17 -11.83 13.97
N LEU A 54 0.96 -11.93 12.66
CA LEU A 54 1.80 -12.74 11.77
C LEU A 54 3.22 -12.15 11.61
N ILE A 55 3.41 -10.84 11.79
CA ILE A 55 4.73 -10.20 11.69
C ILE A 55 5.70 -10.77 12.75
N GLY A 56 5.19 -11.14 13.92
CA GLY A 56 5.99 -11.77 14.99
C GLY A 56 6.54 -13.16 14.64
N LEU A 57 6.08 -13.77 13.55
CA LEU A 57 6.60 -15.05 13.04
C LEU A 57 7.82 -14.87 12.12
N LEU A 58 8.06 -13.64 11.64
CA LEU A 58 9.18 -13.33 10.76
C LEU A 58 10.46 -13.17 11.58
N PRO A 59 11.62 -13.59 11.05
CA PRO A 59 12.90 -13.30 11.68
C PRO A 59 13.12 -11.78 11.73
N GLY A 60 13.62 -11.28 12.85
CA GLY A 60 13.99 -9.86 12.97
C GLY A 60 15.14 -9.51 12.02
N CYS A 61 15.07 -8.32 11.44
CA CYS A 61 16.12 -7.74 10.59
C CYS A 61 16.56 -6.39 11.18
N GLU A 62 17.85 -6.22 11.44
CA GLU A 62 18.40 -4.95 11.92
C GLU A 62 18.42 -3.93 10.78
N PRO A 63 17.85 -2.72 10.95
CA PRO A 63 17.92 -1.68 9.93
C PRO A 63 19.36 -1.17 9.71
N PRO A 64 19.70 -0.63 8.53
CA PRO A 64 21.04 -0.12 8.26
C PRO A 64 21.46 0.99 9.23
N VAL A 65 22.76 1.10 9.51
CA VAL A 65 23.31 2.12 10.41
C VAL A 65 22.82 3.53 10.04
N GLY A 66 22.44 4.29 11.06
CA GLY A 66 21.91 5.65 10.92
C GLY A 66 20.46 5.72 10.42
N PHE A 67 19.76 4.60 10.22
CA PHE A 67 18.32 4.60 9.89
C PHE A 67 17.51 5.39 10.92
N GLU A 68 17.72 5.14 12.22
CA GLU A 68 17.03 5.85 13.30
C GLU A 68 17.24 7.37 13.22
N THR A 69 18.47 7.81 12.94
CA THR A 69 18.79 9.23 12.78
C THR A 69 18.06 9.83 11.57
N ARG A 70 18.04 9.12 10.43
CA ARG A 70 17.32 9.58 9.22
C ARG A 70 15.82 9.68 9.48
N VAL A 71 15.22 8.70 10.15
CA VAL A 71 13.79 8.70 10.50
C VAL A 71 13.47 9.83 11.48
N ALA A 72 14.27 10.01 12.54
CA ALA A 72 14.07 11.07 13.52
C ALA A 72 14.16 12.47 12.87
N GLN A 73 15.13 12.66 11.97
CA GLN A 73 15.27 13.91 11.21
C GLN A 73 14.05 14.14 10.29
N ALA A 74 13.60 13.11 9.57
CA ALA A 74 12.44 13.20 8.69
C ALA A 74 11.14 13.54 9.44
N LEU A 75 10.88 12.90 10.59
CA LEU A 75 9.72 13.19 11.43
C LEU A 75 9.72 14.62 11.98
N THR A 76 10.91 15.12 12.35
CA THR A 76 11.06 16.51 12.83
C THR A 76 10.82 17.52 11.70
N GLN A 77 11.22 17.21 10.47
CA GLN A 77 11.00 18.05 9.29
C GLN A 77 9.55 18.01 8.78
N ALA A 78 8.86 16.88 8.92
CA ALA A 78 7.48 16.69 8.47
C ALA A 78 6.45 17.39 9.37
N THR A 79 6.85 17.91 10.52
CA THR A 79 5.98 18.72 11.38
C THR A 79 5.98 20.16 10.88
N PRO A 80 4.91 20.64 10.19
CA PRO A 80 4.84 22.06 9.85
C PRO A 80 4.83 22.88 11.15
N PRO A 81 5.50 24.05 11.19
CA PRO A 81 5.34 24.95 12.31
C PRO A 81 3.84 25.25 12.44
N GLN A 82 3.26 24.88 13.59
CA GLN A 82 1.94 25.36 13.98
C GLN A 82 2.05 26.87 14.19
N ASP A 83 1.95 27.62 13.10
CA ASP A 83 1.85 29.07 13.12
C ASP A 83 0.49 29.41 13.74
N GLY A 84 0.51 29.55 15.06
CA GLY A 84 -0.53 30.12 15.90
C GLY A 84 -0.76 31.59 15.58
N ARG A 85 -1.29 31.87 14.39
CA ARG A 85 -1.77 33.19 13.99
C ARG A 85 -3.13 33.05 13.31
N ALA A 86 -4.13 32.77 14.13
CA ALA A 86 -5.49 33.22 13.87
C ALA A 86 -5.48 34.75 13.71
N ARG A 87 -5.23 35.23 12.49
CA ARG A 87 -5.48 36.63 12.11
C ARG A 87 -7.00 36.80 12.01
N VAL A 88 -7.63 37.05 13.15
CA VAL A 88 -8.93 37.72 13.17
C VAL A 88 -8.69 39.15 12.69
N HIS A 89 -8.84 39.39 11.39
CA HIS A 89 -9.03 40.75 10.86
C HIS A 89 -10.50 41.13 11.06
N GLY A 90 -10.84 41.39 12.32
CA GLY A 90 -12.07 42.06 12.69
C GLY A 90 -11.94 43.54 12.31
N SER A 91 -12.81 43.97 11.40
CA SER A 91 -13.03 45.36 11.03
C SER A 91 -13.31 46.20 12.28
N GLY A 92 -12.51 47.24 12.47
CA GLY A 92 -12.69 48.18 13.57
C GLY A 92 -13.90 49.08 13.36
N ALA A 93 -14.83 49.06 14.30
CA ALA A 93 -15.66 50.22 14.63
C ALA A 93 -15.97 50.25 16.14
N ARG A 94 -15.47 51.31 16.78
CA ARG A 94 -15.58 51.66 18.21
C ARG A 94 -17.02 51.55 18.73
N ARG A 95 -17.21 50.95 19.91
CA ARG A 95 -18.03 51.57 20.96
C ARG A 95 -17.42 51.40 22.36
N ARG A 96 -17.49 52.53 23.03
CA ARG A 96 -17.01 52.91 24.35
C ARG A 96 -17.99 52.38 25.40
N GLY A 97 -17.49 51.81 26.49
CA GLY A 97 -18.33 51.34 27.59
C GLY A 97 -17.52 50.88 28.78
N PHE A 98 -17.21 51.82 29.67
CA PHE A 98 -16.73 51.56 31.03
C PHE A 98 -17.69 50.61 31.75
N GLY A 99 -17.18 49.56 32.38
CA GLY A 99 -17.98 48.81 33.33
C GLY A 99 -17.39 47.45 33.68
N LYS A 100 -17.05 47.30 34.96
CA LYS A 100 -16.88 46.03 35.68
C LYS A 100 -15.50 45.37 35.51
N ARG A 101 -14.52 46.04 36.11
CA ARG A 101 -13.61 45.40 37.07
C ARG A 101 -14.44 44.67 38.14
N LEU A 102 -14.96 43.47 37.85
CA LEU A 102 -15.41 42.50 38.85
C LEU A 102 -15.81 41.21 38.15
N ARG A 103 -14.87 40.26 38.07
CA ARG A 103 -15.06 38.79 38.14
C ARG A 103 -13.74 38.10 37.74
N LEU A 104 -12.73 38.26 38.60
CA LEU A 104 -11.85 37.13 38.87
C LEU A 104 -12.56 36.21 39.88
N ARG A 105 -12.25 34.92 39.78
CA ARG A 105 -12.44 33.81 40.74
C ARG A 105 -13.48 32.77 40.29
N LEU A 106 -13.05 31.51 40.42
CA LEU A 106 -13.70 30.21 40.13
C LEU A 106 -13.57 29.80 38.65
N ALA A 107 -12.86 28.73 38.26
CA ALA A 107 -12.57 27.49 38.98
C ALA A 107 -11.20 26.89 38.57
N SER A 108 -10.34 26.73 39.57
CA SER A 108 -9.20 25.83 39.57
C SER A 108 -9.56 24.63 40.44
N ALA A 109 -9.56 23.41 39.89
CA ALA A 109 -9.33 22.11 40.54
C ALA A 109 -10.17 20.97 39.92
N VAL A 110 -9.74 20.41 38.78
CA VAL A 110 -9.87 18.97 38.45
C VAL A 110 -8.74 18.59 37.47
N ALA A 111 -7.48 18.72 37.90
CA ALA A 111 -6.32 18.30 37.12
C ALA A 111 -5.28 17.68 38.05
N ALA A 112 -5.62 16.56 38.69
CA ALA A 112 -4.66 15.79 39.51
C ALA A 112 -5.09 14.33 39.79
N LEU A 113 -5.85 13.65 38.91
CA LEU A 113 -6.18 12.23 39.13
C LEU A 113 -6.26 11.38 37.85
N VAL A 114 -5.28 11.50 36.95
CA VAL A 114 -5.12 10.57 35.80
C VAL A 114 -3.70 9.97 35.71
N LEU A 115 -2.75 10.39 36.55
CA LEU A 115 -1.35 9.94 36.47
C LEU A 115 -0.99 8.83 37.47
N ALA A 116 -1.87 7.84 37.70
CA ALA A 116 -1.56 6.75 38.64
C ALA A 116 -2.02 5.34 38.24
N VAL A 117 -2.64 5.12 37.07
CA VAL A 117 -3.00 3.76 36.61
C VAL A 117 -2.65 3.62 35.13
N GLY A 118 -1.39 3.34 34.84
CA GLY A 118 -0.92 3.12 33.47
C GLY A 118 0.50 2.60 33.33
N PHE A 119 1.06 1.99 34.37
CA PHE A 119 2.44 1.47 34.39
C PHE A 119 2.53 0.15 35.17
N GLY A 120 1.73 -0.84 34.78
CA GLY A 120 1.67 -2.14 35.49
C GLY A 120 1.43 -3.36 34.61
N GLY A 121 1.79 -3.30 33.32
CA GLY A 121 1.38 -4.32 32.34
C GLY A 121 2.44 -4.75 31.32
N TRP A 122 3.72 -4.67 31.64
CA TRP A 122 4.81 -5.18 30.78
C TRP A 122 5.83 -5.96 31.61
N ALA A 123 5.45 -7.14 32.09
CA ALA A 123 6.37 -8.02 32.83
C ALA A 123 5.93 -9.49 32.83
N VAL A 124 5.40 -10.02 31.73
CA VAL A 124 5.31 -11.48 31.53
C VAL A 124 5.55 -11.77 30.05
N GLY A 125 6.78 -12.15 29.70
CA GLY A 125 7.13 -12.50 28.32
C GLY A 125 8.58 -12.91 28.08
N THR A 126 9.39 -13.14 29.12
CA THR A 126 10.83 -13.46 28.98
C THR A 126 11.15 -14.88 29.44
N VAL A 127 10.55 -15.90 28.83
CA VAL A 127 11.07 -17.29 28.93
C VAL A 127 10.76 -18.10 27.66
N ILE A 128 11.14 -17.62 26.47
CA ILE A 128 11.53 -18.50 25.35
C ILE A 128 12.64 -17.77 24.56
N GLU A 129 13.73 -17.43 25.25
CA GLU A 129 15.00 -17.18 24.57
C GLU A 129 15.86 -18.42 24.74
N ASN A 130 16.53 -18.79 23.65
CA ASN A 130 17.71 -19.63 23.61
C ASN A 130 17.56 -21.08 23.09
N VAL A 131 16.83 -21.31 21.99
CA VAL A 131 17.19 -22.37 21.02
C VAL A 131 16.72 -22.01 19.60
N VAL A 132 17.43 -21.13 18.89
CA VAL A 132 17.74 -21.21 17.43
C VAL A 132 18.74 -20.08 17.17
N ALA A 133 19.99 -20.27 17.61
CA ALA A 133 21.14 -19.58 17.03
C ALA A 133 21.60 -20.41 15.82
N GLY A 134 20.73 -20.54 14.82
CA GLY A 134 21.15 -20.83 13.47
C GLY A 134 21.50 -19.50 12.85
N ALA A 135 22.79 -19.20 12.68
CA ALA A 135 23.23 -18.02 11.96
C ALA A 135 22.69 -18.07 10.52
N SER A 136 21.52 -17.48 10.30
CA SER A 136 21.06 -17.11 8.98
C SER A 136 22.07 -16.11 8.45
N ARG A 137 22.93 -16.56 7.54
CA ARG A 137 23.73 -15.66 6.73
C ARG A 137 22.75 -14.83 5.91
N SER A 138 22.48 -13.62 6.37
CA SER A 138 21.91 -12.56 5.58
C SER A 138 22.93 -12.17 4.52
N THR A 139 23.03 -12.97 3.46
CA THR A 139 23.53 -12.46 2.19
C THR A 139 22.46 -11.52 1.69
N GLY A 140 22.58 -10.24 2.05
CA GLY A 140 21.83 -9.15 1.46
C GLY A 140 22.25 -9.01 0.01
N GLU A 141 21.73 -9.89 -0.84
CA GLU A 141 21.52 -9.57 -2.24
C GLU A 141 20.23 -8.76 -2.22
N GLU A 142 20.36 -7.43 -2.30
CA GLU A 142 19.25 -6.52 -2.46
C GLU A 142 18.39 -7.09 -3.59
N ALA A 143 17.19 -7.57 -3.24
CA ALA A 143 16.41 -8.39 -4.13
C ALA A 143 16.09 -7.57 -5.39
N GLU A 144 16.79 -7.87 -6.48
CA GLU A 144 16.67 -7.09 -7.70
C GLU A 144 15.21 -7.20 -8.20
N MET A 145 14.59 -6.03 -8.33
CA MET A 145 13.21 -5.91 -8.76
C MET A 145 13.23 -5.25 -10.12
N LEU A 146 12.64 -5.91 -11.11
CA LEU A 146 12.35 -5.30 -12.40
C LEU A 146 11.00 -4.62 -12.33
N HIS A 147 10.89 -3.46 -12.98
CA HIS A 147 9.66 -2.70 -13.09
C HIS A 147 9.49 -2.18 -14.52
N GLY A 148 8.25 -1.98 -14.94
CA GLY A 148 7.93 -1.38 -16.23
C GLY A 148 6.49 -0.89 -16.31
N ASP A 149 6.29 0.22 -17.02
CA ASP A 149 4.98 0.75 -17.34
C ASP A 149 4.34 -0.06 -18.48
N LEU A 150 3.12 -0.55 -18.27
CA LEU A 150 2.33 -1.09 -19.36
C LEU A 150 1.80 0.06 -20.21
N THR A 151 2.00 -0.05 -21.52
CA THR A 151 1.51 0.90 -22.51
C THR A 151 0.60 0.21 -23.51
N SER A 152 -0.48 0.89 -23.91
CA SER A 152 -1.45 0.38 -24.89
C SER A 152 -0.79 0.17 -26.25
N ALA A 153 -1.04 -0.99 -26.85
CA ALA A 153 -0.59 -1.29 -28.21
C ALA A 153 -1.41 -0.52 -29.28
N ALA A 154 -2.65 -0.15 -28.97
CA ALA A 154 -3.52 0.59 -29.90
C ALA A 154 -3.19 2.09 -29.97
N VAL A 155 -2.69 2.67 -28.86
CA VAL A 155 -2.37 4.10 -28.77
C VAL A 155 -1.00 4.26 -28.09
N PRO A 156 0.03 4.71 -28.82
CA PRO A 156 1.35 4.91 -28.24
C PRO A 156 1.33 5.87 -27.03
N ARG A 157 2.14 5.57 -26.01
CA ARG A 157 2.27 6.33 -24.74
C ARG A 157 1.03 6.39 -23.87
N GLN A 158 -0.04 5.67 -24.21
CA GLN A 158 -1.19 5.56 -23.33
C GLN A 158 -0.91 4.53 -22.24
N SER A 159 -0.84 4.96 -20.98
CA SER A 159 -0.65 4.05 -19.85
C SER A 159 -1.81 3.06 -19.75
N ALA A 160 -1.45 1.81 -19.46
CA ALA A 160 -2.29 0.65 -19.33
C ALA A 160 -2.02 -0.10 -18.01
N GLY A 161 -1.27 0.48 -17.07
CA GLY A 161 -0.92 -0.12 -15.78
C GLY A 161 0.59 -0.31 -15.59
N GLU A 162 0.97 -1.22 -14.71
CA GLU A 162 2.36 -1.43 -14.28
C GLU A 162 2.66 -2.93 -14.10
N VAL A 163 3.92 -3.31 -14.26
CA VAL A 163 4.40 -4.68 -14.02
C VAL A 163 5.66 -4.65 -13.14
N TYR A 164 5.74 -5.61 -12.23
CA TYR A 164 6.83 -5.82 -11.28
C TYR A 164 7.26 -7.27 -11.32
N ALA A 165 8.57 -7.55 -11.37
CA ALA A 165 9.10 -8.89 -11.33
C ALA A 165 10.30 -8.98 -10.38
N HIS A 166 10.28 -9.94 -9.47
CA HIS A 166 11.35 -10.16 -8.51
C HIS A 166 12.25 -11.30 -8.98
N VAL A 167 13.56 -11.04 -9.10
CA VAL A 167 14.53 -12.00 -9.69
C VAL A 167 14.94 -13.17 -8.78
N GLY A 168 14.59 -13.15 -7.49
CA GLY A 168 15.03 -14.18 -6.53
C GLY A 168 14.39 -15.56 -6.74
N SER A 169 14.68 -16.52 -5.85
CA SER A 169 14.11 -17.88 -5.90
C SER A 169 13.16 -18.13 -4.71
N PRO A 170 11.86 -18.37 -4.94
CA PRO A 170 11.19 -18.40 -6.24
C PRO A 170 10.97 -17.00 -6.81
N GLY A 171 11.07 -16.87 -8.13
CA GLY A 171 10.76 -15.62 -8.82
C GLY A 171 9.25 -15.42 -8.82
N TRP A 172 8.82 -14.16 -8.75
CA TRP A 172 7.41 -13.83 -8.90
C TRP A 172 7.24 -12.62 -9.82
N ILE A 173 6.06 -12.52 -10.41
CA ILE A 173 5.62 -11.38 -11.20
C ILE A 173 4.26 -10.93 -10.67
N TYR A 174 4.06 -9.62 -10.65
CA TYR A 174 2.79 -8.97 -10.34
C TYR A 174 2.55 -7.87 -11.36
N MET A 175 1.31 -7.69 -11.78
CA MET A 175 0.92 -6.59 -12.66
C MET A 175 -0.45 -6.06 -12.30
N THR A 176 -0.60 -4.76 -12.50
CA THR A 176 -1.88 -4.06 -12.51
C THR A 176 -2.15 -3.63 -13.94
N VAL A 177 -3.41 -3.74 -14.36
CA VAL A 177 -3.87 -3.30 -15.66
C VAL A 177 -4.96 -2.29 -15.44
N ASP A 178 -4.82 -1.13 -16.05
CA ASP A 178 -5.86 -0.11 -16.11
C ASP A 178 -5.82 0.59 -17.46
N PHE A 179 -6.49 -0.01 -18.44
CA PHE A 179 -6.55 0.55 -19.78
C PHE A 179 -7.28 1.89 -19.77
N THR A 180 -6.59 2.93 -20.22
CA THR A 180 -7.24 4.19 -20.59
C THR A 180 -7.57 4.20 -22.10
N GLY A 181 -8.50 5.06 -22.55
CA GLY A 181 -8.83 5.21 -23.97
C GLY A 181 -9.58 4.02 -24.62
N ALA A 182 -9.06 3.51 -25.73
CA ALA A 182 -9.76 2.57 -26.64
C ALA A 182 -10.12 1.23 -25.98
N HIS A 183 -9.35 0.79 -25.00
CA HIS A 183 -9.55 -0.49 -24.31
C HIS A 183 -10.21 -0.35 -22.92
N THR A 184 -10.70 0.84 -22.55
CA THR A 184 -11.43 1.09 -21.28
C THR A 184 -12.70 0.27 -21.12
N ARG A 185 -13.25 -0.30 -22.19
CA ARG A 185 -14.44 -1.16 -22.14
C ARG A 185 -14.12 -2.64 -22.32
N TYR A 186 -12.85 -3.00 -22.47
CA TYR A 186 -12.48 -4.39 -22.68
C TYR A 186 -12.82 -5.22 -21.45
N SER A 187 -13.69 -6.21 -21.59
CA SER A 187 -13.99 -7.18 -20.53
C SER A 187 -13.81 -8.57 -21.09
N GLY A 188 -12.88 -9.34 -20.54
CA GLY A 188 -12.50 -10.63 -21.11
C GLY A 188 -11.20 -11.17 -20.55
N MET A 189 -10.89 -12.40 -20.96
CA MET A 189 -9.66 -13.08 -20.57
C MET A 189 -8.46 -12.52 -21.32
N VAL A 190 -7.37 -12.28 -20.61
CA VAL A 190 -6.07 -11.91 -21.16
C VAL A 190 -5.00 -12.89 -20.70
N SER A 191 -3.98 -13.07 -21.53
CA SER A 191 -2.77 -13.80 -21.18
C SER A 191 -1.62 -12.83 -20.98
N CYS A 192 -0.79 -13.06 -19.96
CA CYS A 192 0.50 -12.39 -19.84
C CYS A 192 1.60 -13.29 -20.41
N LEU A 193 2.41 -12.71 -21.29
CA LEU A 193 3.62 -13.29 -21.84
C LEU A 193 4.81 -12.45 -21.41
N LEU A 194 5.83 -13.10 -20.86
CA LEU A 194 7.14 -12.49 -20.64
C LEU A 194 7.98 -12.62 -21.90
N GLU A 195 8.56 -11.51 -22.33
CA GLU A 195 9.52 -11.44 -23.42
C GLU A 195 10.92 -11.64 -22.86
N ARG A 196 11.66 -12.58 -23.43
CA ARG A 196 13.04 -12.88 -23.04
C ARG A 196 14.01 -12.12 -23.92
N ARG A 197 15.19 -11.83 -23.39
CA ARG A 197 16.30 -11.21 -24.14
C ARG A 197 16.79 -12.06 -25.31
N ASP A 198 16.54 -13.36 -25.29
CA ASP A 198 16.82 -14.29 -26.40
C ASP A 198 15.80 -14.22 -27.56
N GLY A 199 14.77 -13.37 -27.42
CA GLY A 199 13.68 -13.21 -28.39
C GLY A 199 12.51 -14.18 -28.21
N GLY A 200 12.59 -15.11 -27.25
CA GLY A 200 11.50 -16.02 -26.90
C GLY A 200 10.41 -15.35 -26.06
N THR A 201 9.24 -15.99 -26.01
CA THR A 201 8.16 -15.59 -25.10
C THR A 201 7.71 -16.76 -24.23
N VAL A 202 7.38 -16.48 -22.97
CA VAL A 202 6.84 -17.46 -22.04
C VAL A 202 5.54 -16.94 -21.45
N ARG A 203 4.47 -17.71 -21.62
CA ARG A 203 3.19 -17.40 -20.98
C ARG A 203 3.28 -17.72 -19.50
N VAL A 204 3.04 -16.71 -18.67
CA VAL A 204 3.14 -16.82 -17.20
C VAL A 204 1.79 -16.99 -16.52
N GLY A 205 0.72 -16.54 -17.16
CA GLY A 205 -0.63 -16.76 -16.62
C GLY A 205 -1.73 -16.15 -17.48
N THR A 206 -2.96 -16.38 -17.02
CA THR A 206 -4.19 -15.84 -17.62
C THR A 206 -5.08 -15.28 -16.53
N PHE A 207 -5.73 -14.15 -16.81
CA PHE A 207 -6.63 -13.48 -15.87
C PHE A 207 -7.72 -12.74 -16.63
N THR A 208 -8.76 -12.31 -15.92
CA THR A 208 -9.89 -11.59 -16.52
C THR A 208 -9.74 -10.11 -16.25
N LEU A 209 -9.89 -9.30 -17.28
CA LEU A 209 -10.10 -7.86 -17.15
C LEU A 209 -11.60 -7.57 -17.09
N HIS A 210 -11.96 -6.61 -16.27
CA HIS A 210 -13.30 -6.07 -16.14
C HIS A 210 -13.24 -4.58 -16.44
N GLU A 211 -13.92 -4.14 -17.50
CA GLU A 211 -13.93 -2.74 -17.94
C GLU A 211 -12.53 -2.13 -18.09
N GLY A 212 -11.62 -2.86 -18.75
CA GLY A 212 -10.26 -2.42 -19.01
C GLY A 212 -9.32 -2.53 -17.81
N SER A 213 -9.82 -2.89 -16.63
CA SER A 213 -9.03 -2.98 -15.41
C SER A 213 -8.91 -4.41 -14.89
N GLY A 214 -7.80 -4.71 -14.21
CA GLY A 214 -7.58 -5.99 -13.55
C GLY A 214 -6.18 -6.09 -12.96
N PHE A 215 -5.88 -7.21 -12.33
CA PHE A 215 -4.55 -7.48 -11.79
C PHE A 215 -4.25 -8.96 -11.89
N TRP A 216 -2.97 -9.30 -11.84
CA TRP A 216 -2.53 -10.68 -11.80
C TRP A 216 -1.17 -10.78 -11.12
N GLY A 217 -0.96 -11.87 -10.38
CA GLY A 217 0.33 -12.19 -9.81
C GLY A 217 0.52 -13.68 -9.68
N GLY A 218 1.76 -14.13 -9.77
CA GLY A 218 2.10 -15.53 -9.65
C GLY A 218 3.59 -15.80 -9.74
N PRO A 219 4.01 -17.06 -9.47
CA PRO A 219 5.40 -17.46 -9.65
C PRO A 219 5.79 -17.36 -11.14
N THR A 220 7.00 -16.87 -11.42
CA THR A 220 7.54 -16.88 -12.79
C THR A 220 8.41 -18.12 -13.01
N PRO A 221 8.16 -18.89 -14.08
CA PRO A 221 9.00 -20.04 -14.45
C PRO A 221 10.32 -19.62 -15.14
N VAL A 222 10.54 -18.32 -15.33
CA VAL A 222 11.70 -17.77 -16.04
C VAL A 222 12.53 -16.95 -15.07
N ASP A 223 13.86 -17.12 -15.15
CA ASP A 223 14.83 -16.22 -14.52
C ASP A 223 14.51 -14.78 -14.95
N PRO A 224 14.09 -13.89 -14.04
CA PRO A 224 13.69 -12.56 -14.43
C PRO A 224 14.87 -11.74 -14.97
N ALA A 225 16.13 -12.11 -14.66
CA ALA A 225 17.29 -11.53 -15.30
C ALA A 225 17.38 -11.85 -16.81
N ALA A 226 16.68 -12.86 -17.31
CA ALA A 226 16.57 -13.16 -18.73
C ALA A 226 15.40 -12.44 -19.42
N VAL A 227 14.57 -11.71 -18.66
CA VAL A 227 13.37 -11.02 -19.15
C VAL A 227 13.74 -9.61 -19.61
N SER A 228 13.18 -9.19 -20.74
CA SER A 228 13.29 -7.83 -21.28
C SER A 228 11.99 -7.05 -21.23
N GLY A 229 10.85 -7.73 -21.18
CA GLY A 229 9.55 -7.07 -21.20
C GLY A 229 8.38 -8.00 -20.92
N ALA A 230 7.19 -7.45 -20.97
CA ALA A 230 5.94 -8.16 -20.81
C ALA A 230 4.92 -7.73 -21.85
N ARG A 231 4.05 -8.66 -22.24
CA ARG A 231 2.98 -8.44 -23.22
C ARG A 231 1.67 -9.00 -22.72
N LEU A 232 0.60 -8.23 -22.86
CA LEU A 232 -0.76 -8.68 -22.63
C LEU A 232 -1.45 -8.95 -23.96
N THR A 233 -2.02 -10.14 -24.11
CA THR A 233 -2.74 -10.53 -25.32
C THR A 233 -4.15 -11.02 -25.02
N SER A 234 -5.09 -10.66 -25.86
CA SER A 234 -6.42 -11.27 -25.87
C SER A 234 -6.40 -12.69 -26.46
N PRO A 235 -7.50 -13.47 -26.35
CA PRO A 235 -7.52 -14.87 -26.77
C PRO A 235 -7.38 -15.09 -28.28
N ASP A 236 -7.65 -14.05 -29.08
CA ASP A 236 -7.44 -14.01 -30.53
C ASP A 236 -5.98 -13.73 -30.94
N GLY A 237 -5.08 -13.49 -29.96
CA GLY A 237 -3.68 -13.16 -30.18
C GLY A 237 -3.40 -11.68 -30.40
N THR A 238 -4.42 -10.81 -30.34
CA THR A 238 -4.21 -9.35 -30.43
C THR A 238 -3.43 -8.86 -29.21
N VAL A 239 -2.40 -8.05 -29.45
CA VAL A 239 -1.62 -7.41 -28.38
C VAL A 239 -2.42 -6.23 -27.85
N LEU A 240 -2.68 -6.20 -26.55
CA LEU A 240 -3.41 -5.13 -25.88
C LEU A 240 -2.46 -4.13 -25.20
N ALA A 241 -1.41 -4.63 -24.56
CA ALA A 241 -0.40 -3.82 -23.90
C ALA A 241 0.99 -4.44 -23.96
N THR A 242 2.00 -3.61 -23.85
CA THR A 242 3.43 -3.99 -23.75
C THR A 242 4.11 -3.17 -22.66
N ALA A 243 5.08 -3.76 -21.99
CA ALA A 243 5.98 -3.09 -21.06
C ALA A 243 7.42 -3.50 -21.33
N ASP A 244 8.33 -2.55 -21.29
CA ASP A 244 9.77 -2.81 -21.20
C ASP A 244 10.15 -2.87 -19.72
N LEU A 245 10.86 -3.92 -19.32
CA LEU A 245 11.24 -4.15 -17.92
C LEU A 245 12.68 -3.69 -17.68
N THR A 246 12.87 -2.84 -16.68
CA THR A 246 14.18 -2.34 -16.25
C THR A 246 14.41 -2.61 -14.77
N THR A 247 15.66 -2.69 -14.35
CA THR A 247 16.02 -2.84 -12.93
C THR A 247 15.63 -1.58 -12.16
N GLY A 248 14.87 -1.75 -11.08
CA GLY A 248 14.47 -0.70 -10.15
C GLY A 248 15.66 -0.24 -9.33
N GLY A 249 16.41 0.73 -9.85
CA GLY A 249 17.49 1.42 -9.18
C GLY A 249 17.58 2.87 -9.68
N GLU A 250 17.29 3.81 -8.77
CA GLU A 250 17.46 5.26 -8.86
C GLU A 250 16.90 5.99 -10.10
N THR A 251 15.78 6.69 -9.90
CA THR A 251 15.55 8.03 -10.48
C THR A 251 15.29 9.02 -9.37
#